data_AF-A0A163ZV65-F1
#
_entry.id   AF-A0A163ZV65-F1
#
_cell.length_a   1.000
_cell.length_b   1.000
_cell.length_c   1.000
_cell.angle_alpha   90.00
_cell.angle_beta   90.00
_cell.angle_gamma   90.00
#
_symmetry.space_group_name_H-M   'P 1'
#
loop_
_entity.id
_entity.type
_entity.pdbx_description
1 polymer ?
#
loop_
_entity_poly.entity_id
_entity_poly.type
_entity_poly.pdbx_seq_one_letter_code
_entity_poly.pdbx_strand_id
1 'polypeptide(L)' 'MSDTKSSPRSDVWSQRTGYVRLADILAPAGPLPIGRSTWWQGVRDGRYPKPVKLGPRITAWRVADVLKLIEQGVS' A
#
# COMPACT_ATOMS: atom_id res chain seq x y z
N MET A 1 -26.03 17.08 9.89
CA MET A 1 -25.49 15.71 9.79
C MET A 1 -25.21 15.45 8.33
N SER A 2 -23.96 15.64 7.89
CA SER A 2 -23.61 15.46 6.48
C SER A 2 -22.94 14.10 6.35
N ASP A 3 -23.70 13.13 5.83
CA ASP A 3 -23.17 11.89 5.28
C ASP A 3 -22.28 12.23 4.08
N THR A 4 -21.00 12.53 4.34
CA THR A 4 -19.97 12.53 3.31
C THR A 4 -19.80 11.07 2.91
N LYS A 5 -20.41 10.71 1.78
CA LYS A 5 -20.23 9.43 1.12
C LYS A 5 -18.74 9.26 0.82
N SER A 6 -18.00 8.64 1.73
CA SER A 6 -16.60 8.25 1.55
C SER A 6 -16.50 7.54 0.22
N SER A 7 -15.73 8.12 -0.70
CA SER A 7 -15.48 7.52 -2.00
C SER A 7 -14.93 6.10 -1.76
N PRO A 8 -15.45 5.03 -2.39
CA PRO A 8 -15.14 3.65 -2.00
C PRO A 8 -13.65 3.28 -1.99
N ARG A 9 -12.79 4.12 -2.56
CA ARG A 9 -11.33 3.94 -2.61
C ARG A 9 -10.56 4.53 -1.43
N SER A 10 -11.15 5.40 -0.60
CA SER A 10 -10.41 6.08 0.47
C SER A 10 -10.43 5.34 1.82
N ASP A 11 -11.28 4.34 2.01
CA ASP A 11 -11.46 3.66 3.31
C ASP A 11 -10.55 2.42 3.50
N VAL A 12 -9.84 1.99 2.45
CA VAL A 12 -8.96 0.80 2.55
C VAL A 12 -7.84 1.01 3.59
N TRP A 13 -7.40 2.24 3.79
CA TRP A 13 -6.36 2.59 4.76
C TRP A 13 -6.86 2.69 6.21
N SER A 14 -8.17 2.89 6.39
CA SER A 14 -8.80 2.93 7.72
C SER A 14 -8.87 1.52 8.32
N GLN A 15 -9.05 0.51 7.46
CA GLN A 15 -9.07 -0.88 7.86
C GLN A 15 -7.63 -1.40 7.90
N ARG A 16 -7.13 -1.83 9.08
CA ARG A 16 -5.81 -2.48 9.23
C ARG A 16 -5.72 -3.86 8.55
N THR A 17 -6.72 -4.27 7.77
CA THR A 17 -6.81 -5.59 7.13
C THR A 17 -7.11 -5.46 5.63
N GLY A 18 -6.85 -6.53 4.87
CA GLY A 18 -7.06 -6.55 3.42
C GLY A 18 -5.78 -6.42 2.59
N TYR A 19 -5.96 -6.17 1.29
CA TYR A 19 -4.87 -6.12 0.31
C TYR A 19 -4.99 -4.92 -0.62
N VAL A 20 -3.85 -4.32 -0.93
CA VAL A 20 -3.70 -3.16 -1.83
C VAL A 20 -2.78 -3.47 -3.00
N ARG A 21 -2.98 -2.78 -4.12
CA ARG A 21 -2.11 -2.85 -5.30
C ARG A 21 -1.05 -1.77 -5.23
N LEU A 22 -0.02 -1.91 -6.06
CA LEU A 22 1.06 -0.93 -6.14
C LEU A 22 0.56 0.50 -6.37
N ALA A 23 -0.44 0.68 -7.24
CA ALA A 23 -1.00 2.00 -7.54
C ALA A 23 -1.69 2.64 -6.33
N ASP A 24 -2.24 1.84 -5.40
CA ASP A 24 -2.87 2.36 -4.19
C ASP A 24 -1.83 2.78 -3.16
N ILE A 25 -0.62 2.21 -3.20
CA ILE A 25 0.47 2.51 -2.25
C ILE A 25 1.20 3.81 -2.63
N LEU A 26 1.37 4.06 -3.93
CA LEU A 26 2.19 5.15 -4.45
C LEU A 26 1.36 6.39 -4.82
N ALA A 27 1.96 7.57 -4.67
CA ALA A 27 1.38 8.82 -5.16
C ALA A 27 1.09 8.75 -6.68
N PRO A 28 0.00 9.38 -7.16
CA PRO A 28 -0.88 10.32 -6.45
C PRO A 28 -2.07 9.67 -5.71
N ALA A 29 -2.36 8.40 -5.95
CA ALA A 29 -3.52 7.73 -5.33
C ALA A 29 -3.22 7.22 -3.91
N GLY A 30 -1.96 6.90 -3.64
CA GLY A 30 -1.48 6.39 -2.37
C GLY A 30 -0.69 7.37 -1.52
N PRO A 31 -0.42 7.00 -0.25
CA PRO A 31 0.21 7.88 0.73
C PRO A 31 1.71 8.09 0.51
N LEU A 32 2.41 7.21 -0.21
CA LEU A 32 3.87 7.30 -0.35
C LEU A 32 4.29 8.10 -1.60
N PRO A 33 4.99 9.24 -1.45
CA PRO A 33 5.43 10.06 -2.57
C PRO A 33 6.70 9.50 -3.24
N ILE A 34 6.68 8.22 -3.63
CA ILE A 34 7.82 7.55 -4.26
C ILE A 34 7.44 6.85 -5.57
N GLY A 35 8.42 6.66 -6.44
CA GLY A 35 8.24 6.00 -7.73
C GLY A 35 8.15 4.47 -7.63
N ARG A 36 7.58 3.86 -8.68
CA ARG A 36 7.46 2.39 -8.82
C ARG A 36 8.81 1.68 -8.74
N SER A 37 9.84 2.22 -9.39
CA SER A 37 11.20 1.66 -9.38
C SER A 37 11.79 1.64 -7.98
N THR A 38 11.64 2.74 -7.23
CA THR A 38 12.07 2.83 -5.83
C THR A 38 11.38 1.80 -4.96
N TRP A 39 10.06 1.62 -5.14
CA TRP A 39 9.31 0.57 -4.45
C TRP A 39 9.88 -0.82 -4.72
N TRP A 40 10.07 -1.18 -5.99
CA TRP A 40 10.61 -2.50 -6.33
C TRP A 40 12.03 -2.72 -5.84
N GLN A 41 12.87 -1.69 -5.90
CA GLN A 41 14.22 -1.76 -5.35
C GLN A 41 14.18 -1.97 -3.83
N GLY A 42 13.36 -1.20 -3.09
CA GLY A 42 13.21 -1.39 -1.64
C GLY A 42 12.65 -2.76 -1.27
N VAL A 43 11.75 -3.35 -2.07
CA VAL A 43 11.29 -4.74 -1.90
C VAL A 43 12.44 -5.72 -2.11
N ARG A 44 13.25 -5.52 -3.15
CA ARG A 44 14.42 -6.37 -3.44
C ARG A 44 15.48 -6.26 -2.33
N ASP A 45 15.71 -5.07 -1.81
CA ASP A 45 16.67 -4.80 -0.73
C ASP A 45 16.15 -5.27 0.64
N GLY A 46 14.89 -5.71 0.74
CA GLY A 46 14.26 -6.12 1.99
C GLY A 46 13.82 -4.97 2.90
N ARG A 47 13.92 -3.72 2.42
CA ARG A 47 13.46 -2.51 3.14
C ARG A 47 11.94 -2.36 3.13
N TYR A 48 11.28 -2.82 2.08
CA TYR A 48 9.81 -2.75 1.91
C TYR A 48 9.17 -4.14 2.01
N PRO A 49 7.87 -4.22 2.38
CA PRO A 49 7.21 -5.50 2.57
C PRO A 49 7.18 -6.31 1.28
N LYS A 50 7.36 -7.63 1.41
CA LYS A 50 7.31 -8.55 0.27
C LYS A 50 5.89 -8.64 -0.29
N PRO A 51 5.73 -8.71 -1.62
CA PRO A 51 4.42 -8.88 -2.22
C PRO A 51 3.84 -10.27 -1.96
N VAL A 52 2.52 -10.33 -1.84
CA VAL A 52 1.72 -11.56 -1.83
C VAL A 52 1.14 -11.81 -3.22
N LYS A 53 1.21 -13.07 -3.68
CA LYS A 53 0.56 -13.51 -4.92
C LYS A 53 -0.85 -13.99 -4.60
N LEU A 54 -1.85 -13.29 -5.12
CA LEU A 54 -3.27 -13.68 -5.00
C LEU A 54 -3.77 -14.46 -6.24
N GLY A 55 -2.96 -14.50 -7.30
CA GLY A 55 -3.25 -15.21 -8.54
C GLY A 55 -2.14 -15.01 -9.58
N PRO A 56 -2.26 -15.62 -10.77
CA PRO A 56 -1.18 -15.67 -11.76
C PRO A 56 -0.59 -14.32 -12.16
N ARG A 57 -1.42 -13.26 -12.20
CA ARG A 57 -1.02 -11.89 -12.55
C ARG A 57 -1.33 -10.86 -11.45
N ILE A 58 -1.61 -11.34 -10.24
CA ILE A 58 -2.15 -10.53 -9.15
C ILE A 58 -1.13 -10.46 -8.02
N THR A 59 -0.27 -9.44 -8.07
CA THR A 59 0.65 -9.06 -6.99
C THR A 59 0.03 -7.99 -6.09
N ALA A 60 -0.11 -8.25 -4.80
CA ALA A 60 -0.68 -7.31 -3.84
C ALA A 60 0.18 -7.22 -2.56
N TRP A 61 -0.12 -6.27 -1.70
CA TRP A 61 0.50 -6.13 -0.38
C TRP A 61 -0.59 -6.10 0.68
N ARG A 62 -0.30 -6.62 1.87
CA ARG A 62 -1.21 -6.49 3.01
C ARG A 62 -1.22 -5.03 3.45
N VAL A 63 -2.41 -4.49 3.72
CA VAL A 63 -2.55 -3.12 4.23
C VAL A 63 -1.75 -2.94 5.52
N ALA A 64 -1.84 -3.90 6.44
CA ALA A 64 -1.09 -3.91 7.71
C ALA A 64 0.43 -3.72 7.53
N ASP A 65 1.03 -4.41 6.56
CA ASP A 65 2.48 -4.38 6.36
C ASP A 65 2.93 -3.03 5.78
N VAL A 66 2.12 -2.45 4.88
CA VAL A 66 2.38 -1.12 4.31
C VAL A 66 2.19 -0.03 5.37
N LEU A 67 1.14 -0.12 6.20
CA LEU A 67 0.94 0.80 7.31
C LEU A 67 2.08 0.73 8.31
N LYS A 68 2.56 -0.47 8.65
CA LYS A 68 3.72 -0.64 9.54
C LYS A 68 4.98 0.03 8.97
N LEU A 69 5.22 -0.09 7.66
CA LEU A 69 6.32 0.61 7.00
C LEU A 69 6.19 2.14 7.15
N ILE A 70 4.98 2.68 6.98
CA ILE A 70 4.71 4.12 7.11
C ILE A 70 4.90 4.59 8.56
N GLU A 71 4.42 3.83 9.54
CA GLU A 71 4.54 4.13 10.97
C GLU A 71 6.00 4.08 11.46
N GLN A 72 6.77 3.08 11.02
CA GLN A 72 8.14 2.85 11.48
C GLN A 72 9.20 3.62 10.69
N GLY A 73 8.86 4.03 9.46
CA GLY A 73 9.82 4.58 8.52
C GLY A 73 10.78 3.51 7.97
N VAL A 74 11.63 3.94 7.04
CA VAL A 74 12.70 3.10 6.49
C VAL A 74 13.95 3.40 7.30
N SER A 75 14.50 2.40 7.99
CA SER A 75 15.82 2.48 8.65
C SER A 75 16.96 2.34 7.66
#